data_AF-A0A6M0FC28-F1
#
_entry.id   AF-A0A6M0FC28-F1
#
_cell.length_a   1.000
_cell.length_b   1.000
_cell.length_c   1.000
_cell.angle_alpha   90.00
_cell.angle_beta   90.00
_cell.angle_gamma   90.00
#
_symmetry.space_group_name_H-M   'P 1'
#
loop_
_entity.id
_entity.type
_entity.pdbx_description
1 polymer ?
#
loop_
_entity_poly.entity_id
_entity_poly.type
_entity_poly.pdbx_seq_one_letter_code
_entity_poly.pdbx_strand_id
1 'polypeptide(L)'
;MPFPSQSINPQHPAKAEAIYEHLRQDYYVHINKYSDLLQLEKRFIKVPKREIRKYVSQSYDSKSNPQFFNHLAVEKVEIFCPFPQVGVKKLALVDMPGLGDTRLGDTERMIKALAEDIDFILLIRRPGKKGTGDFLRKEDVNLYDVASQALKEKLPLKEWVFMLLNQDGENEQLSLDFENTMPRKGIHVKQCLKANCKNSTAANQVMEKVLDYLTTNMKNLDKQYMSAASRDLRNFQSWIEEKLAEVRQAIAGYGDIETEYVKLREQFLPKLYESIEGFREKLRAELSQPNEDFKSQVNAVINRCQKKGDIPDFIDIEMWAKREGIDGAYFRAIQQMRPGILKHFQTMEDGLKESHNQTKSELADIFINLGIGGLVEAENTDFLEAFAKLLAKTNNLPNLARGFQFIASFEIMYKGFMQSYVWQKISEVLPADPMKPINTPDNIDNILTNLEQRHQNAIEVCQKTLDKLGVSVNRTKVSMVEEFADHITRAKGVEQEWDILLSKNRSQIWSQFQELEEQKELQKQWFALVDEALSCKEQL
;
A
#
# COMPACT_ATOMS: atom_id res chain seq x y z
N MET A 1 -12.31 42.20 -39.87
CA MET A 1 -11.44 41.31 -39.06
C MET A 1 -10.18 41.06 -39.86
N PRO A 2 -8.98 41.04 -39.27
CA PRO A 2 -7.78 40.57 -39.95
C PRO A 2 -7.87 39.07 -40.25
N PHE A 3 -7.35 38.62 -41.39
CA PHE A 3 -7.25 37.19 -41.71
C PHE A 3 -6.19 36.55 -40.82
N PRO A 4 -6.49 35.44 -40.11
CA PRO A 4 -5.53 34.79 -39.23
C PRO A 4 -4.31 34.29 -40.02
N SER A 5 -3.13 34.33 -39.41
CA SER A 5 -1.87 33.85 -40.00
C SER A 5 -1.82 32.33 -40.06
N GLN A 6 -1.18 31.79 -41.10
CA GLN A 6 -0.98 30.34 -41.28
C GLN A 6 -0.15 29.73 -40.15
N SER A 7 -0.42 28.46 -39.82
CA SER A 7 0.33 27.70 -38.81
C SER A 7 1.79 27.48 -39.23
N ILE A 8 2.72 27.58 -38.27
CA ILE A 8 4.17 27.63 -38.50
C ILE A 8 4.78 26.22 -38.69
N ASN A 9 4.09 25.12 -38.35
CA ASN A 9 4.58 23.74 -38.54
C ASN A 9 3.45 22.68 -38.64
N PRO A 10 2.76 22.58 -39.79
CA PRO A 10 1.74 21.54 -39.99
C PRO A 10 2.35 20.15 -40.27
N GLN A 11 1.78 19.09 -39.67
CA GLN A 11 2.15 17.69 -39.96
C GLN A 11 1.99 17.30 -41.44
N HIS A 12 1.11 17.98 -42.19
CA HIS A 12 0.90 17.80 -43.62
C HIS A 12 0.89 19.17 -44.35
N PRO A 13 2.06 19.67 -44.80
CA PRO A 13 2.20 21.06 -45.28
C PRO A 13 1.35 21.40 -46.49
N ALA A 14 1.34 20.57 -47.54
CA ALA A 14 0.52 20.83 -48.74
C ALA A 14 -0.99 20.83 -48.43
N LYS A 15 -1.44 19.93 -47.54
CA LYS A 15 -2.85 19.88 -47.11
C LYS A 15 -3.21 21.14 -46.32
N ALA A 16 -2.34 21.58 -45.41
CA ALA A 16 -2.54 22.78 -44.60
C ALA A 16 -2.59 24.05 -45.44
N GLU A 17 -1.75 24.17 -46.46
CA GLU A 17 -1.76 25.29 -47.41
C GLU A 17 -3.07 25.32 -48.22
N ALA A 18 -3.51 24.18 -48.75
CA ALA A 18 -4.78 24.08 -49.47
C ALA A 18 -5.99 24.47 -48.60
N ILE A 19 -6.01 24.06 -47.32
CA ILE A 19 -7.07 24.44 -46.36
C ILE A 19 -7.04 25.93 -46.05
N TYR A 20 -5.84 26.48 -45.85
CA TYR A 20 -5.67 27.90 -45.54
C TYR A 20 -6.12 28.78 -46.71
N GLU A 21 -5.78 28.40 -47.94
CA GLU A 21 -6.27 29.07 -49.14
C GLU A 21 -7.78 28.88 -49.33
N HIS A 22 -8.35 27.70 -49.04
CA HIS A 22 -9.79 27.49 -49.06
C HIS A 22 -10.51 28.39 -48.02
N LEU A 23 -9.97 28.52 -46.80
CA LEU A 23 -10.52 29.43 -45.78
C LEU A 23 -10.48 30.89 -46.26
N ARG A 24 -9.39 31.26 -46.93
CA ARG A 24 -9.20 32.61 -47.47
C ARG A 24 -10.18 32.91 -48.60
N GLN A 25 -10.17 32.08 -49.64
CA GLN A 25 -10.84 32.33 -50.91
C GLN A 25 -12.35 32.14 -50.80
N ASP A 26 -12.82 31.08 -50.14
CA ASP A 26 -14.24 30.76 -50.13
C ASP A 26 -14.99 31.47 -49.00
N TYR A 27 -14.38 31.55 -47.81
CA TYR A 27 -15.04 32.10 -46.63
C TYR A 27 -14.69 33.57 -46.40
N TYR A 28 -13.40 33.89 -46.25
CA TYR A 28 -13.00 35.22 -45.78
C TYR A 28 -13.22 36.33 -46.83
N VAL A 29 -12.84 36.11 -48.09
CA VAL A 29 -13.05 37.09 -49.18
C VAL A 29 -14.54 37.41 -49.38
N HIS A 30 -15.42 36.47 -49.04
CA HIS A 30 -16.86 36.61 -49.23
C HIS A 30 -17.64 36.85 -47.94
N ILE A 31 -16.98 37.08 -46.81
CA ILE A 31 -17.62 37.20 -45.48
C ILE A 31 -18.73 38.25 -45.47
N ASN A 32 -18.54 39.39 -46.13
CA ASN A 32 -19.53 40.46 -46.20
C ASN A 32 -20.81 40.08 -46.95
N LYS A 33 -20.84 38.95 -47.67
CA LYS A 33 -21.99 38.47 -48.44
C LYS A 33 -22.91 37.53 -47.64
N TYR A 34 -22.49 37.07 -46.46
CA TYR A 34 -23.26 36.14 -45.63
C TYR A 34 -23.09 36.36 -44.12
N SER A 35 -22.26 37.30 -43.68
CA SER A 35 -22.00 37.56 -42.25
C SER A 35 -23.24 38.02 -41.49
N ASP A 36 -24.20 38.64 -42.16
CA ASP A 36 -25.50 39.01 -41.61
C ASP A 36 -26.31 37.78 -41.15
N LEU A 37 -26.06 36.62 -41.76
CA LEU A 37 -26.66 35.34 -41.40
C LEU A 37 -25.91 34.64 -40.24
N LEU A 38 -24.68 35.06 -39.92
CA LEU A 38 -23.91 34.52 -38.80
C LEU A 38 -24.30 35.27 -37.51
N GLN A 39 -24.92 34.54 -36.58
CA GLN A 39 -25.34 35.07 -35.27
C GLN A 39 -24.72 34.23 -34.15
N LEU A 40 -24.62 34.82 -32.95
CA LEU A 40 -24.11 34.13 -31.76
C LEU A 40 -24.99 32.93 -31.35
N GLU A 41 -26.29 33.00 -31.63
CA GLU A 41 -27.26 31.95 -31.32
C GLU A 41 -27.78 31.28 -32.60
N LYS A 42 -28.10 29.98 -32.51
CA LYS A 42 -28.68 29.21 -33.62
C LYS A 42 -30.07 29.72 -33.96
N ARG A 43 -30.31 30.01 -35.24
CA ARG A 43 -31.58 30.51 -35.75
C ARG A 43 -32.20 29.55 -36.77
N PHE A 44 -33.50 29.33 -36.68
CA PHE A 44 -34.27 28.61 -37.67
C PHE A 44 -34.99 29.60 -38.61
N ILE A 45 -34.74 29.48 -39.92
CA ILE A 45 -35.36 30.34 -40.94
C ILE A 45 -36.22 29.47 -41.85
N LYS A 46 -37.53 29.77 -41.93
CA LYS A 46 -38.41 29.15 -42.93
C LYS A 46 -38.30 29.92 -44.23
N VAL A 47 -37.97 29.23 -45.31
CA VAL A 47 -37.81 29.81 -46.65
C VAL A 47 -38.78 29.17 -47.65
N PRO A 48 -39.31 29.92 -48.64
CA PRO A 48 -40.15 29.35 -49.68
C PRO A 48 -39.32 28.47 -50.63
N LYS A 49 -39.96 27.49 -51.28
CA LYS A 49 -39.31 26.52 -52.21
C LYS A 49 -38.37 27.18 -53.22
N ARG A 50 -38.77 28.32 -53.79
CA ARG A 50 -38.00 29.08 -54.79
C ARG A 50 -36.66 29.62 -54.28
N GLU A 51 -36.50 29.75 -52.96
CA GLU A 51 -35.29 30.30 -52.32
C GLU A 51 -34.37 29.23 -51.74
N ILE A 52 -34.82 27.98 -51.59
CA ILE A 52 -34.02 26.87 -51.05
C ILE A 52 -32.65 26.81 -51.72
N ARG A 53 -32.61 26.92 -53.05
CA ARG A 53 -31.38 26.84 -53.85
C ARG A 53 -30.29 27.84 -53.41
N LYS A 54 -30.65 29.01 -52.88
CA LYS A 54 -29.71 30.01 -52.37
C LYS A 54 -28.95 29.54 -51.13
N TYR A 55 -29.55 28.67 -50.34
CA TYR A 55 -29.04 28.18 -49.06
C TYR A 55 -28.38 26.80 -49.14
N VAL A 56 -28.61 26.03 -50.21
CA VAL A 56 -28.07 24.66 -50.35
C VAL A 56 -27.11 24.46 -51.52
N SER A 57 -26.97 25.43 -52.43
CA SER A 57 -26.16 25.23 -53.65
C SER A 57 -25.23 26.39 -53.97
N GLN A 58 -24.10 26.04 -54.58
CA GLN A 58 -23.23 26.97 -55.30
C GLN A 58 -23.73 27.10 -56.73
N SER A 59 -24.67 28.01 -56.96
CA SER A 59 -25.14 28.32 -58.31
C SER A 59 -24.21 29.33 -58.97
N TYR A 60 -23.84 29.11 -60.22
CA TYR A 60 -22.94 29.99 -60.99
C TYR A 60 -23.71 30.73 -62.09
N ASP A 61 -23.34 31.98 -62.36
CA ASP A 61 -23.85 32.74 -63.50
C ASP A 61 -23.23 32.24 -64.83
N SER A 62 -23.68 32.80 -65.95
CA SER A 62 -23.17 32.46 -67.28
C SER A 62 -21.68 32.81 -67.50
N LYS A 63 -21.06 33.52 -66.55
CA LYS A 63 -19.64 33.87 -66.52
C LYS A 63 -18.87 33.06 -65.46
N SER A 64 -19.48 32.01 -64.92
CA SER A 64 -18.91 31.15 -63.88
C SER A 64 -18.63 31.86 -62.55
N ASN A 65 -19.32 32.96 -62.23
CA ASN A 65 -19.25 33.58 -60.90
C ASN A 65 -20.31 32.98 -59.97
N PRO A 66 -19.99 32.71 -58.69
CA PRO A 66 -20.99 32.27 -57.72
C PRO A 66 -22.08 33.33 -57.52
N GLN A 67 -23.35 32.93 -57.66
CA GLN A 67 -24.52 33.81 -57.55
C GLN A 67 -24.92 34.10 -56.10
N PHE A 68 -24.73 33.13 -55.19
CA PHE A 68 -25.17 33.22 -53.80
C PHE A 68 -24.13 32.60 -52.85
N PHE A 69 -24.02 33.18 -51.64
CA PHE A 69 -23.05 32.77 -50.62
C PHE A 69 -23.72 32.31 -49.31
N ASN A 70 -25.06 32.36 -49.24
CA ASN A 70 -25.82 32.07 -48.01
C ASN A 70 -25.55 30.66 -47.47
N HIS A 71 -25.26 29.68 -48.34
CA HIS A 71 -24.93 28.32 -47.94
C HIS A 71 -23.72 28.22 -47.00
N LEU A 72 -22.82 29.21 -46.98
CA LEU A 72 -21.67 29.25 -46.07
C LEU A 72 -22.06 29.53 -44.62
N ALA A 73 -23.26 30.06 -44.37
CA ALA A 73 -23.80 30.33 -43.03
C ALA A 73 -24.79 29.25 -42.55
N VAL A 74 -24.96 28.17 -43.31
CA VAL A 74 -25.99 27.16 -43.06
C VAL A 74 -25.39 25.96 -42.34
N GLU A 75 -25.91 25.64 -41.16
CA GLU A 75 -25.55 24.42 -40.43
C GLU A 75 -26.34 23.20 -40.94
N LYS A 76 -27.66 23.35 -41.15
CA LYS A 76 -28.57 22.26 -41.54
C LYS A 76 -29.74 22.82 -42.37
N VAL A 77 -30.18 22.06 -43.37
CA VAL A 77 -31.42 22.34 -44.10
C VAL A 77 -32.35 21.14 -44.01
N GLU A 78 -33.61 21.39 -43.64
CA GLU A 78 -34.67 20.38 -43.59
C GLU A 78 -35.76 20.77 -44.59
N ILE A 79 -35.96 19.92 -45.61
CA ILE A 79 -36.95 20.13 -46.66
C ILE A 79 -38.11 19.18 -46.44
N PHE A 80 -39.27 19.72 -46.10
CA PHE A 80 -40.49 18.94 -45.91
C PHE A 80 -41.34 19.01 -47.17
N CYS A 81 -41.68 17.86 -47.72
CA CYS A 81 -42.65 17.75 -48.81
C CYS A 81 -43.60 16.56 -48.58
N PRO A 82 -44.86 16.65 -49.04
CA PRO A 82 -45.73 15.49 -49.09
C PRO A 82 -45.13 14.43 -50.02
N PHE A 83 -45.08 13.17 -49.55
CA PHE A 83 -44.66 12.04 -50.35
C PHE A 83 -45.89 11.22 -50.78
N PRO A 84 -46.05 10.88 -52.06
CA PRO A 84 -47.31 10.35 -52.59
C PRO A 84 -47.59 8.88 -52.25
N GLN A 85 -46.68 8.14 -51.60
CA GLN A 85 -46.92 6.74 -51.25
C GLN A 85 -47.81 6.56 -50.01
N VAL A 86 -48.79 5.66 -50.14
CA VAL A 86 -49.69 5.22 -49.08
C VAL A 86 -49.00 4.10 -48.30
N GLY A 87 -48.47 4.39 -47.10
CA GLY A 87 -47.87 3.37 -46.22
C GLY A 87 -46.65 3.84 -45.42
N VAL A 88 -45.99 4.91 -45.87
CA VAL A 88 -44.81 5.48 -45.16
C VAL A 88 -45.24 6.71 -44.36
N LYS A 89 -45.18 6.63 -43.02
CA LYS A 89 -45.60 7.73 -42.13
C LYS A 89 -44.63 8.92 -42.16
N LYS A 90 -43.32 8.63 -42.21
CA LYS A 90 -42.23 9.60 -42.31
C LYS A 90 -41.09 8.96 -43.09
N LEU A 91 -40.56 9.67 -44.08
CA LEU A 91 -39.35 9.32 -44.82
C LEU A 91 -38.39 10.50 -44.71
N ALA A 92 -37.13 10.24 -44.37
CA ALA A 92 -36.07 11.23 -44.42
C ALA A 92 -35.03 10.77 -45.43
N LEU A 93 -34.61 11.68 -46.30
CA LEU A 93 -33.46 11.49 -47.17
C LEU A 93 -32.37 12.42 -46.68
N VAL A 94 -31.25 11.86 -46.25
CA VAL A 94 -30.09 12.61 -45.80
C VAL A 94 -29.11 12.68 -46.95
N ASP A 95 -28.94 13.87 -47.53
CA ASP A 95 -27.94 14.10 -48.56
C ASP A 95 -26.57 14.25 -47.90
N MET A 96 -25.63 13.41 -48.31
CA MET A 96 -24.30 13.32 -47.71
C MET A 96 -23.25 13.84 -48.70
N PRO A 97 -22.20 14.55 -48.23
CA PRO A 97 -21.13 15.02 -49.11
C PRO A 97 -20.49 13.88 -49.92
N GLY A 98 -20.28 14.09 -51.22
CA GLY A 98 -19.55 13.13 -52.05
C GLY A 98 -18.05 13.13 -51.72
N LEU A 99 -17.39 11.96 -51.81
CA LEU A 99 -15.96 11.86 -51.46
C LEU A 99 -15.02 12.74 -52.29
N GLY A 100 -15.42 13.12 -53.51
CA GLY A 100 -14.62 14.00 -54.39
C GLY A 100 -14.48 15.44 -53.90
N ASP A 101 -15.34 15.87 -52.97
CA ASP A 101 -15.37 17.23 -52.40
C ASP A 101 -14.98 17.26 -50.91
N THR A 102 -14.40 16.18 -50.38
CA THR A 102 -14.21 16.00 -48.93
C THR A 102 -13.33 17.05 -48.28
N ARG A 103 -13.96 17.88 -47.44
CA ARG A 103 -13.31 18.76 -46.48
C ARG A 103 -12.89 17.93 -45.25
N LEU A 104 -12.01 18.51 -44.42
CA LEU A 104 -11.64 17.90 -43.14
C LEU A 104 -12.88 17.70 -42.26
N GLY A 105 -13.06 16.49 -41.74
CA GLY A 105 -14.17 16.11 -40.85
C GLY A 105 -15.41 15.54 -41.56
N ASP A 106 -15.48 15.60 -42.89
CA ASP A 106 -16.63 15.07 -43.64
C ASP A 106 -16.74 13.54 -43.54
N THR A 107 -15.61 12.84 -43.51
CA THR A 107 -15.58 11.38 -43.33
C THR A 107 -16.11 10.94 -41.96
N GLU A 108 -15.73 11.64 -40.88
CA GLU A 108 -16.20 11.33 -39.51
C GLU A 108 -17.69 11.63 -39.35
N ARG A 109 -18.16 12.74 -39.91
CA ARG A 109 -19.59 13.07 -39.98
C ARG A 109 -20.37 12.02 -40.78
N MET A 110 -19.79 11.55 -41.89
CA MET A 110 -20.40 10.51 -42.71
C MET A 110 -20.48 9.18 -41.97
N ILE A 111 -19.41 8.77 -41.28
CA ILE A 111 -19.42 7.56 -40.46
C ILE A 111 -20.48 7.64 -39.37
N LYS A 112 -20.56 8.78 -38.66
CA LYS A 112 -21.54 8.97 -37.60
C LYS A 112 -22.98 8.89 -38.11
N ALA A 113 -23.29 9.61 -39.19
CA ALA A 113 -24.63 9.59 -39.79
C ALA A 113 -25.02 8.18 -40.27
N LEU A 114 -24.09 7.45 -40.89
CA LEU A 114 -24.32 6.07 -41.33
C LEU A 114 -24.51 5.08 -40.18
N ALA A 115 -23.88 5.32 -39.03
CA ALA A 115 -23.95 4.42 -37.88
C ALA A 115 -25.19 4.62 -37.00
N GLU A 116 -25.75 5.84 -36.95
CA GLU A 116 -26.78 6.23 -35.98
C GLU A 116 -28.17 6.46 -36.61
N ASP A 117 -28.25 6.98 -37.85
CA ASP A 117 -29.48 7.63 -38.35
C ASP A 117 -30.06 7.04 -39.66
N ILE A 118 -29.49 5.93 -40.17
CA ILE A 118 -29.75 5.48 -41.55
C ILE A 118 -30.26 4.03 -41.61
N ASP A 119 -31.44 3.84 -42.21
CA ASP A 119 -32.06 2.52 -42.45
C ASP A 119 -31.60 1.85 -43.76
N PHE A 120 -31.01 2.61 -44.69
CA PHE A 120 -30.46 2.09 -45.96
C PHE A 120 -29.60 3.15 -46.64
N ILE A 121 -28.71 2.72 -47.52
CA ILE A 121 -27.81 3.61 -48.27
C ILE A 121 -28.17 3.53 -49.74
N LEU A 122 -28.35 4.68 -50.39
CA LEU A 122 -28.50 4.78 -51.85
C LEU A 122 -27.29 5.50 -52.44
N LEU A 123 -26.37 4.75 -53.03
CA LEU A 123 -25.23 5.29 -53.76
C LEU A 123 -25.68 5.75 -55.14
N ILE A 124 -25.50 7.02 -55.47
CA ILE A 124 -25.92 7.58 -56.76
C ILE A 124 -24.68 7.93 -57.58
N ARG A 125 -24.58 7.38 -58.79
CA ARG A 125 -23.52 7.71 -59.75
C ARG A 125 -24.10 8.04 -61.12
N ARG A 126 -23.62 9.10 -61.77
CA ARG A 126 -23.90 9.38 -63.18
C ARG A 126 -22.69 8.98 -64.03
N PRO A 127 -22.75 7.89 -64.80
CA PRO A 127 -21.68 7.53 -65.73
C PRO A 127 -21.46 8.62 -66.80
N GLY A 128 -20.21 8.79 -67.22
CA GLY A 128 -19.84 9.64 -68.35
C GLY A 128 -20.44 9.19 -69.69
N LYS A 129 -20.23 9.98 -70.75
CA LYS A 129 -20.65 9.62 -72.11
C LYS A 129 -19.71 8.56 -72.70
N LYS A 130 -20.20 7.78 -73.67
CA LYS A 130 -19.37 6.80 -74.38
C LYS A 130 -18.09 7.46 -74.95
N GLY A 131 -16.93 6.84 -74.73
CA GLY A 131 -15.63 7.33 -75.20
C GLY A 131 -14.94 8.35 -74.28
N THR A 132 -15.53 8.73 -73.15
CA THR A 132 -14.92 9.67 -72.19
C THR A 132 -13.86 9.04 -71.28
N GLY A 133 -13.70 7.72 -71.28
CA GLY A 133 -12.76 7.02 -70.40
C GLY A 133 -13.15 7.08 -68.93
N ASP A 134 -14.43 7.25 -68.60
CA ASP A 134 -14.93 7.18 -67.23
C ASP A 134 -14.95 5.72 -66.70
N PHE A 135 -14.45 5.50 -65.48
CA PHE A 135 -14.36 4.20 -64.83
C PHE A 135 -14.43 4.35 -63.30
N LEU A 136 -14.67 3.24 -62.60
CA LEU A 136 -14.64 3.19 -61.12
C LEU A 136 -13.24 3.51 -60.62
N ARG A 137 -13.10 4.65 -59.94
CA ARG A 137 -11.81 5.13 -59.42
C ARG A 137 -11.62 4.67 -57.97
N LYS A 138 -10.45 4.98 -57.39
CA LYS A 138 -10.15 4.63 -56.00
C LYS A 138 -11.10 5.33 -55.04
N GLU A 139 -11.54 6.54 -55.37
CA GLU A 139 -12.47 7.32 -54.58
C GLU A 139 -13.83 6.62 -54.45
N ASP A 140 -14.30 5.94 -55.50
CA ASP A 140 -15.55 5.15 -55.46
C ASP A 140 -15.44 3.95 -54.51
N VAL A 141 -14.30 3.26 -54.52
CA VAL A 141 -14.03 2.13 -53.62
C VAL A 141 -13.91 2.61 -52.18
N ASN A 142 -13.18 3.70 -51.96
CA ASN A 142 -13.02 4.29 -50.63
C ASN A 142 -14.37 4.71 -50.01
N LEU A 143 -15.33 5.21 -50.81
CA LEU A 143 -16.66 5.57 -50.30
C LEU A 143 -17.39 4.36 -49.75
N TYR A 144 -17.33 3.27 -50.51
CA TYR A 144 -17.91 2.00 -50.10
C TYR A 144 -17.21 1.44 -48.85
N ASP A 145 -15.89 1.55 -48.76
CA ASP A 145 -15.14 1.14 -47.57
C ASP A 145 -15.48 1.98 -46.35
N VAL A 146 -15.69 3.29 -46.49
CA VAL A 146 -16.12 4.13 -45.35
C VAL A 146 -17.51 3.71 -44.86
N ALA A 147 -18.44 3.43 -45.78
CA ALA A 147 -19.75 2.89 -45.40
C ALA A 147 -19.64 1.51 -44.71
N SER A 148 -18.74 0.66 -45.19
CA SER A 148 -18.43 -0.64 -44.57
C SER A 148 -17.83 -0.49 -43.17
N GLN A 149 -16.94 0.48 -42.97
CA GLN A 149 -16.34 0.78 -41.69
C GLN A 149 -17.35 1.34 -40.69
N ALA A 150 -18.27 2.19 -41.14
CA ALA A 150 -19.32 2.77 -40.29
C ALA A 150 -20.32 1.71 -39.80
N LEU A 151 -20.67 0.77 -40.68
CA LEU A 151 -21.64 -0.29 -40.41
C LEU A 151 -21.00 -1.59 -39.90
N LYS A 152 -19.67 -1.58 -39.65
CA LYS A 152 -18.83 -2.72 -39.26
C LYS A 152 -19.53 -3.69 -38.32
N GLU A 153 -19.40 -4.98 -38.60
CA GLU A 153 -19.80 -6.17 -37.80
C GLU A 153 -21.27 -6.26 -37.37
N LYS A 154 -22.00 -5.15 -37.40
CA LYS A 154 -23.41 -5.04 -37.04
C LYS A 154 -24.30 -5.60 -38.15
N LEU A 155 -23.93 -5.38 -39.41
CA LEU A 155 -24.77 -5.72 -40.56
C LEU A 155 -23.98 -6.14 -41.82
N PRO A 156 -24.52 -7.05 -42.65
CA PRO A 156 -24.00 -7.30 -43.98
C PRO A 156 -24.32 -6.11 -44.89
N LEU A 157 -23.33 -5.23 -45.15
CA LEU A 157 -23.46 -4.01 -45.97
C LEU A 157 -24.20 -4.24 -47.30
N LYS A 158 -23.94 -5.39 -47.95
CA LYS A 158 -24.59 -5.79 -49.22
C LYS A 158 -26.12 -5.90 -49.15
N GLU A 159 -26.72 -5.99 -47.98
CA GLU A 159 -28.18 -6.04 -47.81
C GLU A 159 -28.80 -4.64 -47.60
N TRP A 160 -27.98 -3.64 -47.30
CA TRP A 160 -28.40 -2.29 -46.92
C TRP A 160 -28.06 -1.23 -47.96
N VAL A 161 -27.18 -1.54 -48.92
CA VAL A 161 -26.73 -0.60 -49.95
C VAL A 161 -27.38 -0.89 -51.28
N PHE A 162 -27.93 0.13 -51.92
CA PHE A 162 -28.37 0.14 -53.31
C PHE A 162 -27.44 1.02 -54.14
N MET A 163 -27.23 0.66 -55.41
CA MET A 163 -26.56 1.53 -56.39
C MET A 163 -27.61 2.07 -57.36
N LEU A 164 -27.57 3.36 -57.67
CA LEU A 164 -28.36 4.01 -58.71
C LEU A 164 -27.42 4.61 -59.75
N LEU A 165 -27.47 4.04 -60.96
CA LEU A 165 -26.83 4.58 -62.14
C LEU A 165 -27.79 5.55 -62.83
N ASN A 166 -27.50 6.84 -62.73
CA ASN A 166 -28.31 7.90 -63.31
C ASN A 166 -28.08 8.02 -64.82
N GLN A 167 -29.04 7.52 -65.60
CA GLN A 167 -28.96 7.44 -67.05
C GLN A 167 -29.58 8.65 -67.74
N ASP A 168 -29.04 9.07 -68.88
CA ASP A 168 -29.62 10.17 -69.67
C ASP A 168 -29.77 9.84 -71.16
N GLY A 169 -29.65 8.55 -71.52
CA GLY A 169 -29.72 8.04 -72.89
C GLY A 169 -28.38 8.07 -73.63
N GLU A 170 -27.39 8.81 -73.14
CA GLU A 170 -26.05 8.90 -73.76
C GLU A 170 -24.99 8.03 -73.06
N ASN A 171 -25.33 7.47 -71.90
CA ASN A 171 -24.42 6.78 -70.98
C ASN A 171 -24.83 5.32 -70.66
N GLU A 172 -25.69 4.72 -71.49
CA GLU A 172 -26.24 3.37 -71.26
C GLU A 172 -25.16 2.28 -71.26
N GLN A 173 -24.26 2.30 -72.24
CA GLN A 173 -23.18 1.30 -72.35
C GLN A 173 -22.25 1.36 -71.14
N LEU A 174 -21.83 2.56 -70.73
CA LEU A 174 -20.98 2.73 -69.56
C LEU A 174 -21.71 2.31 -68.28
N SER A 175 -23.03 2.55 -68.18
CA SER A 175 -23.82 2.05 -67.04
C SER A 175 -23.76 0.52 -66.92
N LEU A 176 -23.82 -0.21 -68.04
CA LEU A 176 -23.65 -1.66 -68.05
C LEU A 176 -22.23 -2.06 -67.65
N ASP A 177 -21.22 -1.33 -68.12
CA ASP A 177 -19.82 -1.59 -67.76
C ASP A 177 -19.58 -1.37 -66.25
N PHE A 178 -20.15 -0.31 -65.67
CA PHE A 178 -20.12 -0.05 -64.22
C PHE A 178 -20.77 -1.19 -63.43
N GLU A 179 -21.97 -1.62 -63.83
CA GLU A 179 -22.67 -2.74 -63.19
C GLU A 179 -21.84 -4.04 -63.20
N ASN A 180 -21.20 -4.35 -64.33
CA ASN A 180 -20.37 -5.55 -64.48
C ASN A 180 -19.03 -5.48 -63.74
N THR A 181 -18.48 -4.27 -63.55
CA THR A 181 -17.16 -4.08 -62.93
C THR A 181 -17.21 -3.89 -61.42
N MET A 182 -18.32 -3.40 -60.85
CA MET A 182 -18.49 -3.19 -59.41
C MET A 182 -18.11 -4.42 -58.56
N PRO A 183 -18.63 -5.64 -58.82
CA PRO A 183 -18.29 -6.80 -57.99
C PRO A 183 -16.79 -7.17 -58.06
N ARG A 184 -16.15 -6.96 -59.21
CA ARG A 184 -14.70 -7.21 -59.38
C ARG A 184 -13.83 -6.23 -58.61
N LYS A 185 -14.39 -5.09 -58.22
CA LYS A 185 -13.76 -4.05 -57.40
C LYS A 185 -14.12 -4.16 -55.92
N GLY A 186 -14.85 -5.21 -55.50
CA GLY A 186 -15.27 -5.42 -54.12
C GLY A 186 -16.51 -4.63 -53.70
N ILE A 187 -17.18 -3.96 -54.64
CA ILE A 187 -18.42 -3.22 -54.36
C ILE A 187 -19.60 -4.17 -54.53
N HIS A 188 -20.25 -4.51 -53.41
CA HIS A 188 -21.37 -5.44 -53.36
C HIS A 188 -22.62 -4.74 -52.84
N VAL A 189 -23.56 -4.46 -53.74
CA VAL A 189 -24.83 -3.82 -53.41
C VAL A 189 -25.99 -4.81 -53.51
N LYS A 190 -27.08 -4.54 -52.79
CA LYS A 190 -28.30 -5.35 -52.82
C LYS A 190 -28.86 -5.42 -54.22
N GLN A 191 -28.90 -4.28 -54.89
CA GLN A 191 -29.37 -4.14 -56.25
C GLN A 191 -28.74 -2.91 -56.91
N CYS A 192 -28.42 -3.04 -58.20
CA CYS A 192 -28.10 -1.92 -59.07
C CYS A 192 -29.35 -1.49 -59.84
N LEU A 193 -29.76 -0.24 -59.66
CA LEU A 193 -30.91 0.39 -60.29
C LEU A 193 -30.42 1.35 -61.37
N LYS A 194 -31.21 1.48 -62.45
CA LYS A 194 -30.92 2.36 -63.58
C LYS A 194 -32.14 3.22 -63.84
N ALA A 195 -31.98 4.53 -63.84
CA ALA A 195 -33.07 5.46 -64.12
C ALA A 195 -32.56 6.83 -64.54
N ASN A 196 -33.36 7.55 -65.33
CA ASN A 196 -33.11 8.95 -65.62
C ASN A 196 -33.72 9.83 -64.53
N CYS A 197 -32.88 10.34 -63.64
CA CYS A 197 -33.33 11.13 -62.49
C CYS A 197 -33.78 12.55 -62.87
N LYS A 198 -33.64 12.97 -64.14
CA LYS A 198 -34.31 14.19 -64.64
C LYS A 198 -35.82 13.98 -64.82
N ASN A 199 -36.26 12.73 -64.98
CA ASN A 199 -37.65 12.35 -65.07
C ASN A 199 -38.16 11.96 -63.68
N SER A 200 -39.09 12.75 -63.12
CA SER A 200 -39.65 12.52 -61.79
C SER A 200 -40.34 11.16 -61.66
N THR A 201 -40.99 10.67 -62.72
CA THR A 201 -41.65 9.36 -62.71
C THR A 201 -40.63 8.23 -62.59
N ALA A 202 -39.53 8.31 -63.34
CA ALA A 202 -38.46 7.32 -63.28
C ALA A 202 -37.72 7.34 -61.94
N ALA A 203 -37.50 8.53 -61.37
CA ALA A 203 -36.92 8.68 -60.02
C ALA A 203 -37.84 8.09 -58.93
N ASN A 204 -39.15 8.30 -59.03
CA ASN A 204 -40.12 7.72 -58.09
C ASN A 204 -40.08 6.19 -58.13
N GLN A 205 -40.02 5.57 -59.32
CA GLN A 205 -39.93 4.11 -59.45
C GLN A 205 -38.68 3.50 -58.80
N VAL A 206 -37.57 4.24 -58.74
CA VAL A 206 -36.37 3.81 -57.99
C VAL A 206 -36.68 3.75 -56.49
N MET A 207 -37.30 4.80 -55.96
CA MET A 207 -37.66 4.86 -54.54
C MET A 207 -38.70 3.81 -54.17
N GLU A 208 -39.70 3.57 -55.01
CA GLU A 208 -40.71 2.51 -54.79
C GLU A 208 -40.03 1.14 -54.60
N LYS A 209 -39.09 0.78 -55.48
CA LYS A 209 -38.36 -0.49 -55.37
C LYS A 209 -37.56 -0.62 -54.07
N VAL A 210 -36.91 0.47 -53.64
CA VAL A 210 -36.16 0.48 -52.39
C VAL A 210 -37.11 0.34 -51.20
N LEU A 211 -38.22 1.08 -51.17
CA LEU A 211 -39.21 1.04 -50.11
C LEU A 211 -39.93 -0.32 -50.01
N ASP A 212 -40.25 -0.96 -51.13
CA ASP A 212 -40.84 -2.30 -51.17
C ASP A 212 -39.90 -3.34 -50.55
N TYR A 213 -38.60 -3.25 -50.88
CA TYR A 213 -37.59 -4.11 -50.29
C TYR A 213 -37.53 -3.92 -48.77
N LEU A 214 -37.45 -2.68 -48.30
CA LEU A 214 -37.39 -2.38 -46.87
C LEU A 214 -38.64 -2.86 -46.15
N THR A 215 -39.84 -2.59 -46.70
CA THR A 215 -41.10 -3.06 -46.12
C THR A 215 -41.14 -4.58 -45.95
N THR A 216 -40.53 -5.32 -46.88
CA THR A 216 -40.49 -6.78 -46.84
C THR A 216 -39.40 -7.33 -45.90
N ASN A 217 -38.28 -6.61 -45.73
CA ASN A 217 -37.07 -7.17 -45.10
C ASN A 217 -36.66 -6.50 -43.77
N MET A 218 -37.19 -5.33 -43.43
CA MET A 218 -36.77 -4.50 -42.28
C MET A 218 -36.78 -5.27 -40.96
N LYS A 219 -37.82 -6.08 -40.67
CA LYS A 219 -37.85 -6.89 -39.44
C LYS A 219 -36.68 -7.87 -39.32
N ASN A 220 -36.25 -8.46 -40.43
CA ASN A 220 -35.12 -9.39 -40.44
C ASN A 220 -33.80 -8.63 -40.29
N LEU A 221 -33.69 -7.49 -40.97
CA LEU A 221 -32.55 -6.59 -40.90
C LEU A 221 -32.33 -6.06 -39.46
N ASP A 222 -33.39 -5.64 -38.77
CA ASP A 222 -33.36 -5.23 -37.36
C ASP A 222 -32.94 -6.38 -36.43
N LYS A 223 -33.45 -7.58 -36.66
CA LYS A 223 -33.10 -8.76 -35.85
C LYS A 223 -31.61 -9.09 -35.97
N GLN A 224 -31.04 -8.95 -37.17
CA GLN A 224 -29.60 -9.14 -37.39
C GLN A 224 -28.79 -8.08 -36.64
N TYR A 225 -29.17 -6.81 -36.74
CA TYR A 225 -28.54 -5.71 -36.01
C TYR A 225 -28.55 -5.94 -34.50
N MET A 226 -29.73 -6.24 -33.93
CA MET A 226 -29.89 -6.47 -32.49
C MET A 226 -29.08 -7.67 -32.00
N SER A 227 -28.97 -8.72 -32.82
CA SER A 227 -28.18 -9.91 -32.48
C SER A 227 -26.68 -9.62 -32.47
N ALA A 228 -26.20 -8.79 -33.41
CA ALA A 228 -24.82 -8.35 -33.44
C ALA A 228 -24.50 -7.45 -32.25
N ALA A 229 -25.32 -6.42 -31.99
CA ALA A 229 -25.15 -5.55 -30.82
C ALA A 229 -25.15 -6.33 -29.49
N SER A 230 -26.04 -7.31 -29.35
CA SER A 230 -26.08 -8.18 -28.15
C SER A 230 -24.86 -9.09 -28.02
N ARG A 231 -24.21 -9.45 -29.14
CA ARG A 231 -22.96 -10.20 -29.12
C ARG A 231 -21.81 -9.31 -28.67
N ASP A 232 -21.73 -8.10 -29.22
CA ASP A 232 -20.70 -7.12 -28.87
C ASP A 232 -20.75 -6.76 -27.38
N LEU A 233 -21.96 -6.55 -26.86
CA LEU A 233 -22.17 -6.29 -25.43
C LEU A 233 -21.66 -7.45 -24.55
N ARG A 234 -21.98 -8.69 -24.94
CA ARG A 234 -21.50 -9.89 -24.21
C ARG A 234 -19.99 -10.04 -24.27
N ASN A 235 -19.38 -9.82 -25.44
CA ASN A 235 -17.93 -9.86 -25.59
C ASN A 235 -17.26 -8.80 -24.72
N PHE A 236 -17.83 -7.59 -24.67
CA PHE A 236 -17.34 -6.52 -23.81
C PHE A 236 -17.47 -6.85 -22.32
N GLN A 237 -18.60 -7.44 -21.91
CA GLN A 237 -18.79 -7.93 -20.54
C GLN A 237 -17.74 -8.98 -20.16
N SER A 238 -17.51 -9.99 -21.01
CA SER A 238 -16.49 -11.01 -20.76
C SER A 238 -15.08 -10.43 -20.69
N TRP A 239 -14.77 -9.43 -21.51
CA TRP A 239 -13.49 -8.74 -21.45
C TRP A 239 -13.30 -7.98 -20.11
N ILE A 240 -14.35 -7.33 -19.59
CA ILE A 240 -14.30 -6.69 -18.27
C ILE A 240 -14.06 -7.74 -17.17
N GLU A 241 -14.73 -8.90 -17.23
CA GLU A 241 -14.54 -9.98 -16.24
C GLU A 241 -13.11 -10.49 -16.21
N GLU A 242 -12.53 -10.73 -17.39
CA GLU A 242 -11.14 -11.16 -17.51
C GLU A 242 -10.20 -10.14 -16.87
N LYS A 243 -10.41 -8.84 -17.12
CA LYS A 243 -9.59 -7.77 -16.54
C LYS A 243 -9.77 -7.62 -15.04
N LEU A 244 -10.99 -7.76 -14.52
CA LEU A 244 -11.24 -7.75 -13.07
C LEU A 244 -10.62 -8.97 -12.37
N ALA A 245 -10.63 -10.14 -13.02
CA ALA A 245 -9.96 -11.35 -12.51
C ALA A 245 -8.44 -11.20 -12.45
N GLU A 246 -7.82 -10.62 -13.50
CA GLU A 246 -6.39 -10.29 -13.51
C GLU A 246 -6.02 -9.35 -12.35
N VAL A 247 -6.81 -8.28 -12.14
CA VAL A 247 -6.62 -7.35 -11.02
C VAL A 247 -6.74 -8.07 -9.68
N ARG A 248 -7.75 -8.93 -9.52
CA ARG A 248 -7.97 -9.71 -8.30
C ARG A 248 -6.78 -10.60 -7.96
N GLN A 249 -6.17 -11.25 -8.96
CA GLN A 249 -4.97 -12.06 -8.77
C GLN A 249 -3.75 -11.22 -8.40
N ALA A 250 -3.57 -10.06 -9.04
CA ALA A 250 -2.46 -9.16 -8.72
C ALA A 250 -2.51 -8.62 -7.28
N ILE A 251 -3.72 -8.35 -6.78
CA ILE A 251 -3.95 -7.85 -5.41
C ILE A 251 -3.70 -8.96 -4.36
N ALA A 252 -3.94 -10.22 -4.67
CA ALA A 252 -3.91 -11.32 -3.69
C ALA A 252 -2.56 -11.51 -2.98
N GLY A 253 -1.44 -11.18 -3.63
CA GLY A 253 -0.10 -11.24 -3.04
C GLY A 253 0.39 -9.94 -2.39
N TYR A 254 -0.40 -8.87 -2.40
CA TYR A 254 -0.01 -7.57 -1.87
C TYR A 254 -0.22 -7.53 -0.35
N GLY A 255 0.84 -7.30 0.42
CA GLY A 255 0.75 -7.23 1.90
C GLY A 255 0.63 -8.59 2.60
N ASP A 256 1.39 -9.61 2.17
CA ASP A 256 1.46 -10.90 2.86
C ASP A 256 2.21 -10.81 4.20
N ILE A 257 1.49 -10.28 5.20
CA ILE A 257 1.94 -10.10 6.58
C ILE A 257 2.32 -11.44 7.23
N GLU A 258 1.65 -12.54 6.90
CA GLU A 258 1.83 -13.80 7.62
C GLU A 258 3.18 -14.43 7.29
N THR A 259 3.55 -14.44 6.01
CA THR A 259 4.85 -14.94 5.56
C THR A 259 6.01 -14.15 6.18
N GLU A 260 5.93 -12.82 6.21
CA GLU A 260 7.00 -12.01 6.81
C GLU A 260 7.05 -12.18 8.34
N TYR A 261 5.90 -12.37 9.00
CA TYR A 261 5.84 -12.68 10.43
C TYR A 261 6.55 -13.99 10.77
N VAL A 262 6.23 -15.07 10.05
CA VAL A 262 6.85 -16.38 10.26
C VAL A 262 8.37 -16.28 10.11
N LYS A 263 8.85 -15.60 9.06
CA LYS A 263 10.28 -15.41 8.80
C LYS A 263 11.00 -14.66 9.92
N LEU A 264 10.42 -13.57 10.42
CA LEU A 264 11.06 -12.77 11.49
C LEU A 264 11.02 -13.48 12.83
N ARG A 265 9.93 -14.18 13.13
CA ARG A 265 9.80 -15.05 14.31
C ARG A 265 10.88 -16.14 14.31
N GLU A 266 11.05 -16.83 13.18
CA GLU A 266 12.06 -17.88 13.01
C GLU A 266 13.49 -17.36 13.15
N GLN A 267 13.73 -16.07 12.92
CA GLN A 267 15.03 -15.44 13.19
C GLN A 267 15.15 -14.97 14.64
N PHE A 268 14.07 -14.49 15.25
CA PHE A 268 14.06 -13.92 16.58
C PHE A 268 14.28 -14.98 17.67
N LEU A 269 13.50 -16.07 17.66
CA LEU A 269 13.53 -17.08 18.74
C LEU A 269 14.90 -17.74 18.91
N PRO A 270 15.57 -18.21 17.83
CA PRO A 270 16.91 -18.78 17.98
C PRO A 270 17.92 -17.78 18.52
N LYS A 271 17.89 -16.52 18.07
CA LYS A 271 18.78 -15.47 18.57
C LYS A 271 18.56 -15.17 20.04
N LEU A 272 17.30 -15.15 20.48
CA LEU A 272 16.96 -15.02 21.89
C LEU A 272 17.55 -16.17 22.70
N TYR A 273 17.34 -17.41 22.27
CA TYR A 273 17.81 -18.59 23.00
C TYR A 273 19.35 -18.65 23.05
N GLU A 274 20.01 -18.34 21.95
CA GLU A 274 21.47 -18.23 21.87
C GLU A 274 22.01 -17.14 22.79
N SER A 275 21.39 -15.97 22.81
CA SER A 275 21.82 -14.85 23.67
C SER A 275 21.66 -15.18 25.16
N ILE A 276 20.55 -15.83 25.55
CA ILE A 276 20.31 -16.25 26.93
C ILE A 276 21.26 -17.40 27.34
N GLU A 277 21.54 -18.36 26.47
CA GLU A 277 22.52 -19.42 26.77
C GLU A 277 23.93 -18.84 26.88
N GLY A 278 24.36 -17.96 25.97
CA GLY A 278 25.66 -17.30 26.03
C GLY A 278 25.85 -16.49 27.31
N PHE A 279 24.79 -15.79 27.76
CA PHE A 279 24.80 -15.09 29.04
C PHE A 279 24.94 -16.06 30.24
N ARG A 280 24.26 -17.21 30.19
CA ARG A 280 24.38 -18.25 31.23
C ARG A 280 25.76 -18.89 31.26
N GLU A 281 26.36 -19.18 30.11
CA GLU A 281 27.72 -19.70 30.03
C GLU A 281 28.74 -18.73 30.62
N LYS A 282 28.62 -17.43 30.33
CA LYS A 282 29.44 -16.37 30.93
C LYS A 282 29.37 -16.44 32.47
N LEU A 283 28.16 -16.48 33.03
CA LEU A 283 27.97 -16.52 34.49
C LEU A 283 28.42 -17.85 35.12
N ARG A 284 28.25 -18.98 34.44
CA ARG A 284 28.72 -20.29 34.92
C ARG A 284 30.23 -20.39 35.01
N ALA A 285 30.98 -19.69 34.14
CA ALA A 285 32.44 -19.63 34.21
C ALA A 285 32.93 -19.05 35.56
N GLU A 286 32.10 -18.23 36.22
CA GLU A 286 32.38 -17.58 37.50
C GLU A 286 31.90 -18.40 38.72
N LEU A 287 31.21 -19.53 38.52
CA LEU A 287 30.51 -20.28 39.57
C LEU A 287 31.41 -20.82 40.69
N SER A 288 32.67 -21.13 40.35
CA SER A 288 33.68 -21.60 41.30
C SER A 288 34.61 -20.48 41.79
N GLN A 289 34.46 -19.27 41.26
CA GLN A 289 35.28 -18.12 41.63
C GLN A 289 34.58 -17.30 42.71
N PRO A 290 35.32 -16.72 43.68
CA PRO A 290 34.77 -15.71 44.56
C PRO A 290 34.32 -14.48 43.76
N ASN A 291 33.18 -13.90 44.13
CA ASN A 291 32.73 -12.65 43.53
C ASN A 291 33.72 -11.51 43.88
N GLU A 292 34.33 -10.88 42.87
CA GLU A 292 35.38 -9.85 43.07
C GLU A 292 34.82 -8.54 43.65
N ASP A 293 33.58 -8.15 43.33
CA ASP A 293 32.93 -6.97 43.92
C ASP A 293 32.70 -7.17 45.43
N PHE A 294 32.21 -8.35 45.79
CA PHE A 294 31.99 -8.75 47.16
C PHE A 294 33.31 -8.84 47.93
N LYS A 295 34.34 -9.44 47.33
CA LYS A 295 35.68 -9.52 47.92
C LYS A 295 36.30 -8.14 48.13
N SER A 296 36.10 -7.22 47.18
CA SER A 296 36.53 -5.82 47.31
C SER A 296 35.83 -5.13 48.49
N GLN A 297 34.53 -5.38 48.68
CA GLN A 297 33.79 -4.87 49.84
C GLN A 297 34.23 -5.50 51.16
N VAL A 298 34.47 -6.83 51.19
CA VAL A 298 35.02 -7.53 52.35
C VAL A 298 36.35 -6.90 52.75
N ASN A 299 37.27 -6.72 51.80
CA ASN A 299 38.57 -6.08 52.07
C ASN A 299 38.41 -4.65 52.60
N ALA A 300 37.49 -3.86 52.03
CA ALA A 300 37.21 -2.51 52.48
C ALA A 300 36.62 -2.45 53.91
N VAL A 301 35.85 -3.46 54.31
CA VAL A 301 35.30 -3.58 55.66
C VAL A 301 36.37 -4.06 56.65
N ILE A 302 37.18 -5.06 56.28
CA ILE A 302 38.26 -5.54 57.13
C ILE A 302 39.28 -4.44 57.40
N ASN A 303 39.66 -3.66 56.38
CA ASN A 303 40.55 -2.50 56.55
C ASN A 303 39.95 -1.42 57.47
N ARG A 304 38.61 -1.31 57.55
CA ARG A 304 37.94 -0.42 58.50
C ARG A 304 38.02 -0.97 59.93
N CYS A 305 37.74 -2.25 60.13
CA CYS A 305 37.86 -2.92 61.43
C CYS A 305 39.29 -2.87 61.98
N GLN A 306 40.32 -2.89 61.14
CA GLN A 306 41.73 -2.84 61.60
C GLN A 306 42.13 -1.49 62.22
N LYS A 307 41.32 -0.44 62.10
CA LYS A 307 41.61 0.87 62.72
C LYS A 307 41.36 0.79 64.24
N LYS A 308 42.28 1.33 65.06
CA LYS A 308 42.25 1.27 66.54
C LYS A 308 40.95 1.74 67.24
N GLY A 309 40.01 2.35 66.53
CA GLY A 309 38.80 2.96 67.10
C GLY A 309 37.77 1.97 67.66
N ASP A 310 37.96 0.66 67.51
CA ASP A 310 37.06 -0.38 68.03
C ASP A 310 37.57 -1.04 69.32
N ILE A 311 38.78 -0.69 69.78
CA ILE A 311 39.37 -1.16 71.04
C ILE A 311 39.31 0.00 72.05
N PRO A 312 38.74 -0.20 73.24
CA PRO A 312 38.77 0.80 74.32
C PRO A 312 40.20 1.22 74.66
N ASP A 313 40.41 2.49 74.96
CA ASP A 313 41.73 2.99 75.30
C ASP A 313 42.10 2.69 76.76
N PHE A 314 43.35 2.99 77.12
CA PHE A 314 43.86 2.77 78.47
C PHE A 314 43.03 3.51 79.53
N ILE A 315 42.57 4.72 79.24
CA ILE A 315 41.84 5.59 80.18
C ILE A 315 40.47 4.98 80.49
N ASP A 316 39.77 4.50 79.47
CA ASP A 316 38.48 3.83 79.59
C ASP A 316 38.60 2.55 80.43
N ILE A 317 39.60 1.71 80.15
CA ILE A 317 39.81 0.44 80.87
C ILE A 317 40.22 0.70 82.33
N GLU A 318 41.09 1.69 82.59
CA GLU A 318 41.49 2.07 83.94
C GLU A 318 40.29 2.59 84.76
N MET A 319 39.44 3.40 84.14
CA MET A 319 38.22 3.90 84.77
C MET A 319 37.26 2.76 85.11
N TRP A 320 37.06 1.80 84.20
CA TRP A 320 36.19 0.64 84.47
C TRP A 320 36.78 -0.28 85.53
N ALA A 321 38.10 -0.50 85.53
CA ALA A 321 38.77 -1.36 86.51
C ALA A 321 38.62 -0.82 87.94
N LYS A 322 38.64 0.52 88.10
CA LYS A 322 38.38 1.20 89.39
C LYS A 322 36.95 1.02 89.89
N ARG A 323 35.97 0.81 89.00
CA ARG A 323 34.54 0.71 89.35
C ARG A 323 34.06 -0.73 89.52
N GLU A 324 34.53 -1.62 88.67
CA GLU A 324 33.96 -2.96 88.46
C GLU A 324 34.99 -4.08 88.68
N GLY A 325 36.22 -3.73 89.04
CA GLY A 325 37.35 -4.66 89.10
C GLY A 325 37.95 -4.96 87.72
N ILE A 326 39.14 -5.55 87.72
CA ILE A 326 39.91 -5.89 86.51
C ILE A 326 39.11 -6.83 85.59
N ASP A 327 38.47 -7.85 86.17
CA ASP A 327 37.60 -8.78 85.44
C ASP A 327 36.38 -8.09 84.80
N GLY A 328 35.72 -7.20 85.54
CA GLY A 328 34.57 -6.45 85.05
C GLY A 328 34.92 -5.50 83.91
N ALA A 329 36.04 -4.80 84.03
CA ALA A 329 36.57 -3.92 82.99
C ALA A 329 36.93 -4.66 81.71
N TYR A 330 37.59 -5.81 81.84
CA TYR A 330 37.96 -6.66 80.72
C TYR A 330 36.74 -7.24 80.02
N PHE A 331 35.74 -7.71 80.77
CA PHE A 331 34.48 -8.21 80.21
C PHE A 331 33.71 -7.10 79.47
N ARG A 332 33.61 -5.90 80.06
CA ARG A 332 32.99 -4.73 79.43
C ARG A 332 33.70 -4.34 78.13
N ALA A 333 35.03 -4.38 78.10
CA ALA A 333 35.80 -4.11 76.89
C ALA A 333 35.49 -5.10 75.77
N ILE A 334 35.40 -6.40 76.06
CA ILE A 334 34.97 -7.43 75.10
C ILE A 334 33.56 -7.16 74.56
N GLN A 335 32.62 -6.75 75.44
CA GLN A 335 31.25 -6.42 75.02
C GLN A 335 31.18 -5.21 74.09
N GLN A 336 32.06 -4.22 74.25
CA GLN A 336 32.08 -3.02 73.42
C GLN A 336 32.77 -3.23 72.07
N MET A 337 33.78 -4.09 72.00
CA MET A 337 34.44 -4.42 70.74
C MET A 337 33.48 -5.09 69.74
N ARG A 338 32.51 -5.89 70.22
CA ARG A 338 31.55 -6.61 69.36
C ARG A 338 30.68 -5.69 68.49
N PRO A 339 29.92 -4.71 69.03
CA PRO A 339 29.16 -3.77 68.21
C PRO A 339 30.06 -2.85 67.38
N GLY A 340 31.28 -2.56 67.87
CA GLY A 340 32.31 -1.83 67.11
C GLY A 340 32.64 -2.51 65.79
N ILE A 341 32.99 -3.80 65.83
CA ILE A 341 33.27 -4.60 64.64
C ILE A 341 32.02 -4.72 63.73
N LEU A 342 30.84 -4.96 64.31
CA LEU A 342 29.61 -5.24 63.53
C LEU A 342 29.07 -4.05 62.75
N LYS A 343 29.25 -2.82 63.24
CA LYS A 343 28.78 -1.60 62.55
C LYS A 343 29.40 -1.47 61.15
N HIS A 344 30.62 -1.97 60.96
CA HIS A 344 31.35 -1.88 59.70
C HIS A 344 30.78 -2.78 58.59
N PHE A 345 30.05 -3.85 58.94
CA PHE A 345 29.45 -4.77 57.96
C PHE A 345 28.12 -4.27 57.38
N GLN A 346 27.55 -3.18 57.93
CA GLN A 346 26.26 -2.65 57.46
C GLN A 346 26.31 -2.14 56.00
N THR A 347 27.48 -1.70 55.52
CA THR A 347 27.63 -1.12 54.18
C THR A 347 27.92 -2.17 53.08
N MET A 348 27.96 -3.46 53.40
CA MET A 348 28.20 -4.53 52.40
C MET A 348 26.96 -4.91 51.60
N GLU A 349 25.78 -4.54 52.08
CA GLU A 349 24.52 -4.83 51.39
C GLU A 349 24.39 -4.04 50.09
N ASP A 350 24.85 -2.79 50.09
CA ASP A 350 24.72 -1.87 48.97
C ASP A 350 25.48 -2.37 47.73
N GLY A 351 26.75 -2.78 47.89
CA GLY A 351 27.53 -3.23 46.75
C GLY A 351 27.17 -4.64 46.27
N LEU A 352 26.59 -5.49 47.13
CA LEU A 352 25.98 -6.74 46.67
C LEU A 352 24.72 -6.47 45.84
N LYS A 353 23.89 -5.51 46.26
CA LYS A 353 22.71 -5.09 45.52
C LYS A 353 23.09 -4.51 44.15
N GLU A 354 24.13 -3.67 44.09
CA GLU A 354 24.66 -3.12 42.84
C GLU A 354 25.12 -4.22 41.88
N SER A 355 25.89 -5.19 42.38
CA SER A 355 26.39 -6.32 41.58
C SER A 355 25.26 -7.22 41.04
N HIS A 356 24.11 -7.32 41.72
CA HIS A 356 22.91 -8.01 41.21
C HIS A 356 22.14 -7.18 40.20
N ASN A 357 22.00 -5.88 40.46
CA ASN A 357 21.34 -4.95 39.53
C ASN A 357 22.10 -4.87 38.21
N GLN A 358 23.43 -4.95 38.23
CA GLN A 358 24.22 -5.04 37.00
C GLN A 358 23.88 -6.30 36.19
N THR A 359 23.80 -7.48 36.84
CA THR A 359 23.37 -8.72 36.16
C THR A 359 21.96 -8.59 35.57
N LYS A 360 21.03 -7.95 36.29
CA LYS A 360 19.68 -7.67 35.78
C LYS A 360 19.69 -6.71 34.60
N SER A 361 20.56 -5.69 34.63
CA SER A 361 20.72 -4.73 33.53
C SER A 361 21.26 -5.40 32.27
N GLU A 362 22.33 -6.21 32.39
CA GLU A 362 22.89 -6.97 31.27
C GLU A 362 21.85 -7.92 30.65
N LEU A 363 20.98 -8.50 31.49
CA LEU A 363 19.87 -9.33 31.03
C LEU A 363 18.78 -8.52 30.31
N ALA A 364 18.44 -7.33 30.80
CA ALA A 364 17.50 -6.41 30.15
C ALA A 364 18.02 -5.98 28.76
N ASP A 365 19.32 -5.69 28.65
CA ASP A 365 19.97 -5.28 27.42
C ASP A 365 19.82 -6.35 26.31
N ILE A 366 19.82 -7.64 26.66
CA ILE A 366 19.57 -8.72 25.69
C ILE A 366 18.21 -8.52 25.01
N PHE A 367 17.14 -8.25 25.78
CA PHE A 367 15.80 -8.07 25.22
C PHE A 367 15.67 -6.76 24.44
N ILE A 368 16.25 -5.68 24.96
CA ILE A 368 16.23 -4.37 24.30
C ILE A 368 16.91 -4.46 22.94
N ASN A 369 18.11 -5.05 22.88
CA ASN A 369 18.89 -5.21 21.66
C ASN A 369 18.24 -6.16 20.64
N LEU A 370 17.41 -7.10 21.09
CA LEU A 370 16.62 -7.97 20.22
C LEU A 370 15.35 -7.30 19.67
N GLY A 371 15.06 -6.04 20.05
CA GLY A 371 13.94 -5.25 19.54
C GLY A 371 12.69 -5.26 20.42
N ILE A 372 12.71 -5.96 21.56
CA ILE A 372 11.58 -5.96 22.52
C ILE A 372 11.50 -4.66 23.32
N GLY A 373 12.58 -3.87 23.34
CA GLY A 373 12.63 -2.56 24.03
C GLY A 373 11.48 -1.62 23.62
N GLY A 374 10.99 -1.71 22.38
CA GLY A 374 9.87 -0.87 21.91
C GLY A 374 8.52 -1.11 22.60
N LEU A 375 8.39 -2.17 23.41
CA LEU A 375 7.14 -2.50 24.12
C LEU A 375 6.95 -1.74 25.43
N VAL A 376 8.01 -1.19 26.01
CA VAL A 376 7.98 -0.45 27.27
C VAL A 376 8.98 0.71 27.26
N GLU A 377 8.57 1.88 27.74
CA GLU A 377 9.47 3.04 27.90
C GLU A 377 10.28 2.93 29.19
N ALA A 378 11.20 1.96 29.26
CA ALA A 378 12.08 1.75 30.40
C ALA A 378 13.39 1.09 29.97
N GLU A 379 14.49 1.42 30.66
CA GLU A 379 15.84 0.91 30.41
C GLU A 379 16.42 0.24 31.67
N ASN A 380 17.52 -0.51 31.50
CA ASN A 380 18.24 -1.16 32.60
C ASN A 380 17.33 -2.05 33.46
N THR A 381 17.46 -1.99 34.79
CA THR A 381 16.66 -2.79 35.72
C THR A 381 15.17 -2.47 35.67
N ASP A 382 14.80 -1.25 35.30
CA ASP A 382 13.40 -0.79 35.27
C ASP A 382 12.63 -1.44 34.12
N PHE A 383 13.34 -1.81 33.04
CA PHE A 383 12.78 -2.58 31.93
C PHE A 383 12.14 -3.88 32.41
N LEU A 384 12.81 -4.66 33.27
CA LEU A 384 12.29 -5.96 33.73
C LEU A 384 10.97 -5.81 34.50
N GLU A 385 10.86 -4.77 35.33
CA GLU A 385 9.63 -4.49 36.07
C GLU A 385 8.51 -3.98 35.15
N ALA A 386 8.81 -3.05 34.25
CA ALA A 386 7.84 -2.54 33.28
C ALA A 386 7.32 -3.65 32.37
N PHE A 387 8.21 -4.53 31.91
CA PHE A 387 7.87 -5.66 31.06
C PHE A 387 7.06 -6.72 31.80
N ALA A 388 7.40 -7.03 33.05
CA ALA A 388 6.59 -7.90 33.90
C ALA A 388 5.14 -7.37 34.06
N LYS A 389 4.98 -6.06 34.26
CA LYS A 389 3.66 -5.40 34.35
C LYS A 389 2.89 -5.48 33.03
N LEU A 390 3.56 -5.35 31.89
CA LEU A 390 2.95 -5.52 30.57
C LEU A 390 2.41 -6.95 30.40
N LEU A 391 3.23 -7.95 30.70
CA LEU A 391 2.87 -9.37 30.58
C LEU A 391 1.72 -9.74 31.52
N ALA A 392 1.71 -9.21 32.75
CA ALA A 392 0.66 -9.47 33.75
C ALA A 392 -0.74 -9.01 33.31
N LYS A 393 -0.86 -8.07 32.37
CA LYS A 393 -2.16 -7.66 31.79
C LYS A 393 -2.74 -8.73 30.86
N THR A 394 -1.94 -9.70 30.43
CA THR A 394 -2.30 -10.71 29.43
C THR A 394 -2.38 -12.09 30.07
N ASN A 395 -3.60 -12.60 30.26
CA ASN A 395 -3.82 -13.92 30.89
C ASN A 395 -3.25 -15.13 30.11
N ASN A 396 -2.79 -14.92 28.87
CA ASN A 396 -2.35 -15.99 27.98
C ASN A 396 -0.82 -16.18 27.97
N LEU A 397 -0.06 -15.45 28.80
CA LEU A 397 1.40 -15.49 28.83
C LEU A 397 1.96 -15.87 30.23
N PRO A 398 1.49 -16.98 30.85
CA PRO A 398 1.78 -17.28 32.25
C PRO A 398 3.25 -17.60 32.56
N ASN A 399 3.98 -18.25 31.64
CA ASN A 399 5.40 -18.57 31.87
C ASN A 399 6.28 -17.33 31.72
N LEU A 400 6.04 -16.53 30.66
CA LEU A 400 6.76 -15.27 30.47
C LEU A 400 6.49 -14.31 31.62
N ALA A 401 5.22 -14.12 32.00
CA ALA A 401 4.85 -13.26 33.13
C ALA A 401 5.54 -13.71 34.43
N ARG A 402 5.55 -15.02 34.71
CA ARG A 402 6.22 -15.57 35.90
C ARG A 402 7.73 -15.35 35.88
N GLY A 403 8.40 -15.62 34.75
CA GLY A 403 9.83 -15.41 34.61
C GLY A 403 10.23 -13.95 34.83
N PHE A 404 9.58 -13.02 34.13
CA PHE A 404 9.87 -11.59 34.27
C PHE A 404 9.50 -11.04 35.65
N GLN A 405 8.41 -11.51 36.26
CA GLN A 405 8.05 -11.14 37.63
C GLN A 405 9.08 -11.66 38.63
N PHE A 406 9.53 -12.90 38.48
CA PHE A 406 10.56 -13.50 39.33
C PHE A 406 11.84 -12.67 39.28
N ILE A 407 12.40 -12.42 38.10
CA ILE A 407 13.68 -11.69 37.99
C ILE A 407 13.56 -10.23 38.46
N ALA A 408 12.43 -9.57 38.20
CA ALA A 408 12.19 -8.21 38.66
C ALA A 408 12.16 -8.14 40.20
N SER A 409 11.38 -9.03 40.83
CA SER A 409 11.21 -9.07 42.29
C SER A 409 12.33 -9.77 43.06
N PHE A 410 13.30 -10.37 42.35
CA PHE A 410 14.40 -11.09 42.99
C PHE A 410 15.29 -10.14 43.79
N GLU A 411 15.19 -10.20 45.11
CA GLU A 411 16.04 -9.47 46.05
C GLU A 411 16.72 -10.47 46.98
N ILE A 412 17.98 -10.20 47.32
CA ILE A 412 18.69 -11.02 48.29
C ILE A 412 18.86 -10.22 49.58
N MET A 413 18.22 -10.69 50.65
CA MET A 413 18.44 -10.19 52.00
C MET A 413 19.75 -10.72 52.58
N TYR A 414 20.88 -10.23 52.06
CA TYR A 414 22.19 -10.63 52.54
C TYR A 414 22.46 -10.15 53.96
N LYS A 415 21.88 -9.02 54.39
CA LYS A 415 22.14 -8.45 55.71
C LYS A 415 21.80 -9.40 56.86
N GLY A 416 20.59 -9.96 56.89
CA GLY A 416 20.20 -10.91 57.95
C GLY A 416 21.04 -12.20 57.94
N PHE A 417 21.31 -12.73 56.76
CA PHE A 417 22.10 -13.95 56.58
C PHE A 417 23.59 -13.76 56.91
N MET A 418 24.24 -12.73 56.37
CA MET A 418 25.65 -12.44 56.64
C MET A 418 25.86 -12.00 58.09
N GLN A 419 24.98 -11.14 58.62
CA GLN A 419 25.09 -10.68 60.00
C GLN A 419 24.96 -11.84 60.98
N SER A 420 23.99 -12.75 60.80
CA SER A 420 23.88 -13.94 61.66
C SER A 420 25.10 -14.85 61.57
N TYR A 421 25.63 -15.06 60.36
CA TYR A 421 26.79 -15.94 60.14
C TYR A 421 28.09 -15.37 60.71
N VAL A 422 28.35 -14.08 60.49
CA VAL A 422 29.49 -13.34 61.07
C VAL A 422 29.33 -13.22 62.60
N TRP A 423 28.12 -12.93 63.09
CA TRP A 423 27.82 -12.84 64.53
C TRP A 423 28.12 -14.14 65.27
N GLN A 424 27.70 -15.28 64.73
CA GLN A 424 27.95 -16.59 65.33
C GLN A 424 29.46 -16.81 65.50
N LYS A 425 30.24 -16.48 64.48
CA LYS A 425 31.69 -16.69 64.47
C LYS A 425 32.46 -15.69 65.34
N ILE A 426 32.04 -14.42 65.37
CA ILE A 426 32.60 -13.42 66.30
C ILE A 426 32.31 -13.82 67.76
N SER A 427 31.12 -14.35 68.04
CA SER A 427 30.73 -14.74 69.41
C SER A 427 31.56 -15.88 69.98
N GLU A 428 32.22 -16.68 69.14
CA GLU A 428 33.19 -17.71 69.55
C GLU A 428 34.51 -17.08 70.06
N VAL A 429 34.91 -15.92 69.52
CA VAL A 429 36.18 -15.22 69.85
C VAL A 429 35.99 -14.13 70.92
N LEU A 430 34.85 -13.43 70.85
CA LEU A 430 34.41 -12.39 71.77
C LEU A 430 33.08 -12.86 72.40
N PRO A 431 33.09 -13.61 73.52
CA PRO A 431 31.88 -14.19 74.12
C PRO A 431 31.01 -13.13 74.82
N ALA A 432 29.68 -13.31 74.72
CA ALA A 432 28.69 -12.38 75.26
C ALA A 432 28.33 -12.64 76.73
N ASP A 433 28.74 -13.78 77.28
CA ASP A 433 28.24 -14.30 78.55
C ASP A 433 29.36 -14.33 79.59
N PRO A 434 29.17 -13.73 80.78
CA PRO A 434 30.15 -13.78 81.87
C PRO A 434 30.31 -15.18 82.50
N MET A 435 29.43 -16.15 82.20
CA MET A 435 29.48 -17.50 82.79
C MET A 435 30.57 -18.41 82.20
N LYS A 436 31.20 -18.05 81.08
CA LYS A 436 32.39 -18.77 80.60
C LYS A 436 33.62 -18.20 81.30
N PRO A 437 34.41 -19.00 82.04
CA PRO A 437 35.63 -18.49 82.65
C PRO A 437 36.56 -17.96 81.56
N ILE A 438 36.79 -16.64 81.57
CA ILE A 438 37.78 -16.00 80.71
C ILE A 438 39.03 -15.83 81.57
N ASN A 439 40.18 -16.27 81.07
CA ASN A 439 41.45 -16.03 81.76
C ASN A 439 41.80 -14.54 81.65
N THR A 440 41.41 -13.75 82.65
CA THR A 440 41.68 -12.31 82.69
C THR A 440 43.15 -12.07 83.00
N PRO A 441 43.86 -11.21 82.25
CA PRO A 441 45.24 -10.85 82.57
C PRO A 441 45.39 -10.02 83.86
N ASP A 442 46.53 -10.14 84.52
CA ASP A 442 46.77 -9.61 85.88
C ASP A 442 46.92 -8.07 85.97
N ASN A 443 47.02 -7.35 84.84
CA ASN A 443 47.16 -5.89 84.81
C ASN A 443 46.57 -5.28 83.52
N ILE A 444 46.41 -3.94 83.51
CA ILE A 444 45.77 -3.20 82.40
C ILE A 444 46.57 -3.30 81.10
N ASP A 445 47.90 -3.28 81.15
CA ASP A 445 48.76 -3.40 79.95
C ASP A 445 48.60 -4.78 79.29
N ASN A 446 48.53 -5.84 80.08
CA ASN A 446 48.27 -7.19 79.61
C ASN A 446 46.83 -7.35 79.12
N ILE A 447 45.86 -6.65 79.72
CA ILE A 447 44.48 -6.56 79.21
C ILE A 447 44.46 -5.95 77.81
N LEU A 448 45.09 -4.79 77.61
CA LEU A 448 45.15 -4.13 76.31
C LEU A 448 45.79 -5.03 75.26
N THR A 449 46.94 -5.64 75.58
CA THR A 449 47.63 -6.59 74.70
C THR A 449 46.71 -7.76 74.31
N ASN A 450 45.95 -8.30 75.27
CA ASN A 450 45.03 -9.39 75.02
C ASN A 450 43.81 -8.95 74.19
N LEU A 451 43.26 -7.76 74.44
CA LEU A 451 42.17 -7.19 73.66
C LEU A 451 42.59 -6.94 72.21
N GLU A 452 43.80 -6.41 71.97
CA GLU A 452 44.38 -6.27 70.63
C GLU A 452 44.51 -7.63 69.93
N GLN A 453 44.99 -8.66 70.63
CA GLN A 453 45.08 -10.02 70.06
C GLN A 453 43.71 -10.61 69.74
N ARG A 454 42.72 -10.45 70.63
CA ARG A 454 41.35 -10.92 70.39
C ARG A 454 40.65 -10.17 69.26
N HIS A 455 40.89 -8.87 69.16
CA HIS A 455 40.42 -8.03 68.07
C HIS A 455 40.94 -8.55 66.73
N GLN A 456 42.24 -8.77 66.63
CA GLN A 456 42.88 -9.30 65.42
C GLN A 456 42.34 -10.68 65.07
N ASN A 457 42.20 -11.58 66.05
CA ASN A 457 41.60 -12.89 65.83
C ASN A 457 40.15 -12.80 65.35
N ALA A 458 39.34 -11.86 65.89
CA ALA A 458 37.96 -11.65 65.46
C ALA A 458 37.91 -11.17 63.99
N ILE A 459 38.80 -10.26 63.59
CA ILE A 459 38.92 -9.78 62.21
C ILE A 459 39.30 -10.93 61.26
N GLU A 460 40.30 -11.74 61.61
CA GLU A 460 40.72 -12.89 60.79
C GLU A 460 39.62 -13.93 60.61
N VAL A 461 38.84 -14.18 61.67
CA VAL A 461 37.68 -15.07 61.61
C VAL A 461 36.59 -14.48 60.71
N CYS A 462 36.33 -13.17 60.77
CA CYS A 462 35.40 -12.51 59.86
C CYS A 462 35.84 -12.63 58.40
N GLN A 463 37.12 -12.33 58.10
CA GLN A 463 37.66 -12.43 56.75
C GLN A 463 37.53 -13.86 56.20
N LYS A 464 38.02 -14.87 56.91
CA LYS A 464 37.90 -16.29 56.50
C LYS A 464 36.46 -16.73 56.29
N THR A 465 35.53 -16.20 57.09
CA THR A 465 34.11 -16.53 57.02
C THR A 465 33.47 -15.91 55.77
N LEU A 466 33.78 -14.64 55.50
CA LEU A 466 33.24 -13.90 54.35
C LEU A 466 33.88 -14.35 53.04
N ASP A 467 35.18 -14.63 52.98
CA ASP A 467 35.82 -15.14 51.77
C ASP A 467 35.18 -16.45 51.28
N LYS A 468 34.74 -17.32 52.21
CA LYS A 468 33.98 -18.54 51.89
C LYS A 468 32.59 -18.24 51.33
N LEU A 469 31.97 -17.13 51.74
CA LEU A 469 30.65 -16.72 51.24
C LEU A 469 30.70 -16.11 49.83
N GLY A 470 31.86 -15.60 49.39
CA GLY A 470 32.00 -14.99 48.06
C GLY A 470 31.65 -15.91 46.90
N VAL A 471 31.89 -17.22 47.03
CA VAL A 471 31.47 -18.22 46.03
C VAL A 471 29.95 -18.41 46.03
N SER A 472 29.30 -18.35 47.19
CA SER A 472 27.85 -18.46 47.32
C SER A 472 27.12 -17.27 46.65
N VAL A 473 27.74 -16.09 46.61
CA VAL A 473 27.20 -14.91 45.90
C VAL A 473 27.09 -15.20 44.41
N ASN A 474 28.17 -15.66 43.76
CA ASN A 474 28.13 -16.02 42.34
C ASN A 474 27.15 -17.16 42.07
N ARG A 475 27.10 -18.19 42.93
CA ARG A 475 26.10 -19.27 42.80
C ARG A 475 24.66 -18.74 42.82
N THR A 476 24.37 -17.76 43.67
CA THR A 476 23.03 -17.17 43.75
C THR A 476 22.67 -16.40 42.48
N LYS A 477 23.62 -15.64 41.92
CA LYS A 477 23.44 -14.98 40.62
C LYS A 477 23.17 -15.97 39.49
N VAL A 478 23.94 -17.06 39.44
CA VAL A 478 23.71 -18.12 38.44
C VAL A 478 22.32 -18.71 38.63
N SER A 479 21.94 -19.14 39.84
CA SER A 479 20.61 -19.71 40.12
C SER A 479 19.47 -18.78 39.73
N MET A 480 19.60 -17.47 40.00
CA MET A 480 18.63 -16.46 39.57
C MET A 480 18.44 -16.45 38.05
N VAL A 481 19.53 -16.45 37.28
CA VAL A 481 19.44 -16.41 35.81
C VAL A 481 18.99 -17.75 35.23
N GLU A 482 19.37 -18.87 35.87
CA GLU A 482 18.91 -20.21 35.49
C GLU A 482 17.39 -20.36 35.61
N GLU A 483 16.83 -20.00 36.76
CA GLU A 483 15.38 -20.07 37.01
C GLU A 483 14.60 -19.15 36.07
N PHE A 484 15.11 -17.93 35.83
CA PHE A 484 14.54 -17.03 34.83
C PHE A 484 14.54 -17.68 33.43
N ALA A 485 15.68 -18.20 32.99
CA ALA A 485 15.82 -18.81 31.67
C ALA A 485 14.92 -20.05 31.50
N ASP A 486 14.76 -20.86 32.54
CA ASP A 486 13.85 -22.01 32.52
C ASP A 486 12.42 -21.60 32.21
N HIS A 487 11.96 -20.47 32.77
CA HIS A 487 10.64 -19.94 32.50
C HIS A 487 10.46 -19.43 31.07
N ILE A 488 11.48 -18.80 30.49
CA ILE A 488 11.36 -18.11 29.18
C ILE A 488 11.88 -18.93 27.98
N THR A 489 12.59 -20.03 28.20
CA THR A 489 13.17 -20.87 27.13
C THR A 489 12.78 -22.35 27.18
N ARG A 490 12.50 -22.91 28.37
CA ARG A 490 12.28 -24.38 28.54
C ARG A 490 10.88 -24.76 29.02
N ALA A 491 10.15 -23.81 29.60
CA ALA A 491 8.81 -24.08 30.12
C ALA A 491 7.90 -24.59 29.00
N LYS A 492 7.10 -25.61 29.32
CA LYS A 492 6.16 -26.18 28.36
C LYS A 492 5.18 -25.10 27.90
N GLY A 493 5.10 -24.88 26.58
CA GLY A 493 4.22 -23.88 25.97
C GLY A 493 4.85 -22.49 25.81
N VAL A 494 6.08 -22.27 26.26
CA VAL A 494 6.72 -20.94 26.18
C VAL A 494 6.91 -20.43 24.74
N GLU A 495 7.16 -21.33 23.78
CA GLU A 495 7.25 -20.95 22.36
C GLU A 495 5.93 -20.38 21.83
N GLN A 496 4.79 -20.92 22.30
CA GLN A 496 3.46 -20.40 21.95
C GLN A 496 3.21 -19.05 22.62
N GLU A 497 3.67 -18.86 23.86
CA GLU A 497 3.59 -17.56 24.54
C GLU A 497 4.40 -16.50 23.81
N TRP A 498 5.63 -16.83 23.38
CA TRP A 498 6.42 -15.93 22.53
C TRP A 498 5.72 -15.63 21.22
N ASP A 499 5.14 -16.63 20.56
CA ASP A 499 4.38 -16.42 19.32
C ASP A 499 3.20 -15.46 19.51
N ILE A 500 2.42 -15.64 20.58
CA ILE A 500 1.30 -14.75 20.90
C ILE A 500 1.79 -13.32 21.17
N LEU A 501 2.89 -13.16 21.92
CA LEU A 501 3.45 -11.85 22.26
C LEU A 501 3.99 -11.12 21.01
N LEU A 502 4.79 -11.82 20.20
CA LEU A 502 5.40 -11.28 18.99
C LEU A 502 4.33 -10.92 17.95
N SER A 503 3.35 -11.80 17.71
CA SER A 503 2.27 -11.56 16.75
C SER A 503 1.44 -10.33 17.11
N LYS A 504 1.06 -10.19 18.39
CA LYS A 504 0.23 -9.07 18.86
C LYS A 504 0.94 -7.71 18.82
N ASN A 505 2.26 -7.70 18.93
CA ASN A 505 3.03 -6.46 19.03
C ASN A 505 4.03 -6.29 17.87
N ARG A 506 3.85 -7.02 16.77
CA ARG A 506 4.78 -7.08 15.64
C ARG A 506 5.16 -5.71 15.05
N SER A 507 4.25 -4.75 15.01
CA SER A 507 4.49 -3.39 14.49
C SER A 507 5.26 -2.48 15.46
N GLN A 508 5.28 -2.82 16.75
CA GLN A 508 6.11 -2.15 17.75
C GLN A 508 7.52 -2.77 17.84
N ILE A 509 7.63 -4.08 17.53
CA ILE A 509 8.90 -4.82 17.56
C ILE A 509 9.66 -4.66 16.23
N TRP A 510 8.96 -4.70 15.10
CA TRP A 510 9.56 -4.59 13.76
C TRP A 510 8.82 -3.53 12.94
N SER A 511 9.52 -2.44 12.60
CA SER A 511 8.98 -1.30 11.85
C SER A 511 8.38 -1.68 10.50
N GLN A 512 8.91 -2.71 9.84
CA GLN A 512 8.42 -3.19 8.54
C GLN A 512 6.94 -3.64 8.54
N PHE A 513 6.35 -3.96 9.69
CA PHE A 513 4.91 -4.26 9.76
C PHE A 513 4.01 -3.02 9.68
N GLN A 514 4.52 -1.81 9.95
CA GLN A 514 3.70 -0.60 9.80
C GLN A 514 3.29 -0.42 8.33
N GLU A 515 4.25 -0.48 7.42
CA GLU A 515 4.00 -0.40 5.97
C GLU A 515 3.15 -1.58 5.48
N LEU A 516 3.41 -2.81 5.95
CA LEU A 516 2.65 -3.99 5.53
C LEU A 516 1.18 -3.96 6.02
N GLU A 517 0.91 -3.39 7.19
CA GLU A 517 -0.47 -3.21 7.70
C GLU A 517 -1.24 -2.19 6.88
N GLU A 518 -0.62 -1.08 6.48
CA GLU A 518 -1.20 -0.12 5.53
C GLU A 518 -1.47 -0.78 4.17
N GLN A 519 -0.53 -1.57 3.65
CA GLN A 519 -0.69 -2.30 2.39
C GLN A 519 -1.84 -3.30 2.45
N LYS A 520 -2.03 -4.00 3.58
CA LYS A 520 -3.15 -4.94 3.76
C LYS A 520 -4.50 -4.23 3.83
N GLU A 521 -4.56 -3.03 4.39
CA GLU A 521 -5.80 -2.25 4.40
C GLU A 521 -6.14 -1.73 3.01
N LEU A 522 -5.16 -1.26 2.24
CA LEU A 522 -5.31 -0.94 0.82
C LEU A 522 -5.76 -2.15 0.00
N GLN A 523 -5.19 -3.33 0.27
CA GLN A 523 -5.56 -4.60 -0.36
C GLN A 523 -7.06 -4.88 -0.20
N LYS A 524 -7.60 -4.73 1.03
CA LYS A 524 -9.04 -4.92 1.30
C LYS A 524 -9.91 -3.91 0.55
N GLN A 525 -9.50 -2.64 0.53
CA GLN A 525 -10.23 -1.59 -0.19
C GLN A 525 -10.29 -1.91 -1.69
N TRP A 526 -9.19 -2.36 -2.27
CA TRP A 526 -9.15 -2.75 -3.68
C TRP A 526 -10.00 -3.99 -3.98
N PHE A 527 -10.00 -5.00 -3.10
CA PHE A 527 -10.93 -6.12 -3.24
C PHE A 527 -12.40 -5.68 -3.20
N ALA A 528 -12.76 -4.78 -2.28
CA ALA A 528 -14.13 -4.25 -2.19
C ALA A 528 -14.56 -3.52 -3.47
N LEU A 529 -13.68 -2.71 -4.07
CA LEU A 529 -13.94 -2.02 -5.33
C LEU A 529 -14.12 -3.00 -6.50
N VAL A 530 -13.34 -4.08 -6.55
CA VAL A 530 -13.48 -5.13 -7.57
C VAL A 530 -14.82 -5.86 -7.40
N ASP A 531 -15.21 -6.19 -6.17
CA ASP A 531 -16.48 -6.85 -5.88
C ASP A 531 -17.68 -5.94 -6.20
N GLU A 532 -17.58 -4.64 -5.93
CA GLU A 532 -18.59 -3.63 -6.32
C GLU A 532 -18.74 -3.54 -7.84
N ALA A 533 -17.63 -3.50 -8.58
CA ALA A 533 -17.65 -3.49 -10.04
C ALA A 533 -18.30 -4.76 -10.62
N LEU A 534 -18.05 -5.92 -10.01
CA LEU A 534 -18.71 -7.18 -10.37
C LEU A 534 -20.20 -7.19 -10.03
N SER A 535 -20.61 -6.53 -8.94
CA SER A 535 -22.03 -6.47 -8.53
C SER A 535 -22.87 -5.54 -9.40
N CYS A 536 -22.33 -4.38 -9.81
CA CYS A 536 -23.00 -3.46 -10.75
C CYS A 536 -23.40 -4.15 -12.07
N LYS A 537 -22.69 -5.20 -12.45
CA LYS A 537 -22.97 -6.02 -13.64
C LYS A 537 -24.26 -6.81 -13.54
N GLU A 538 -24.63 -7.34 -12.36
CA GLU A 538 -25.84 -8.17 -12.20
C GLU A 538 -27.13 -7.35 -12.39
N GLN A 539 -27.02 -6.02 -12.37
CA GLN A 539 -28.13 -5.09 -12.52
C GLN A 539 -28.32 -4.57 -13.96
N LEU A 540 -27.39 -4.90 -14.87
CA LEU A 540 -27.43 -4.54 -16.32
C LEU A 540 -27.79 -5.77 -17.16
#